data_AF-A0A7C7VDS4-F1
#
_entry.id   AF-A0A7C7VDS4-F1
#
_cell.length_a   1.000
_cell.length_b   1.000
_cell.length_c   1.000
_cell.angle_alpha   90.00
_cell.angle_beta   90.00
_cell.angle_gamma   90.00
#
_symmetry.space_group_name_H-M   'P 1'
#
loop_
_entity.id
_entity.type
_entity.pdbx_description
1 polymer ?
#
loop_
_entity_poly.entity_id
_entity_poly.type
_entity_poly.pdbx_seq_one_letter_code
_entity_poly.pdbx_strand_id
1 'polypeptide(L)'
;MTFFNPVVLPALSAVFLPVLIHLLSRRKAKAIYFSNISFLKEIQRDRMHRVRIRQVLLLLIRMLIIFFIVIAFARPAIRAALPGIIGGAARTTAAILLDNSYSMSFETDRGALFELAKEKAMEVIDLLHQGDELLLVPFSDRVLNWWRWRVNGAALSQVRSAILRLRPSYRTTDVAKAVEQTLRLLKESDNPNLELYLITDLEQNGWTGLLPGDSDKGPANINLYVLPIEGQQEENVSIDRVILPNQVLEADGQLHVKADITNHSRGAVSDLLVSLNLDGKRAGQVLLDLRGGQTKRISFNVIPEKYGRISGYVEIEWDRLLTDNRRYFSFYIPGRIKALLVGGQPGDTYFIRQAINPPSPSSVKEGLLKCREIGIQELTPAAVENSDVIVLANVPRLSNWQLERLQEHVVKGRGLLICLGRDVDAGFYNRSLFPKILGSTPSIAHS
;
A
#
# COMPACT_ATOMS: atom_id res chain seq x y z
N MET A 1 8.46 -39.95 -23.47
CA MET A 1 9.27 -39.23 -24.46
C MET A 1 8.43 -39.04 -25.71
N THR A 2 8.28 -37.82 -26.19
CA THR A 2 7.59 -37.52 -27.45
C THR A 2 8.65 -37.40 -28.56
N PHE A 3 8.46 -38.14 -29.66
CA PHE A 3 9.31 -38.02 -30.84
C PHE A 3 8.61 -37.11 -31.84
N PHE A 4 9.34 -36.14 -32.38
CA PHE A 4 8.78 -35.20 -33.35
C PHE A 4 8.48 -35.89 -34.70
N ASN A 5 9.17 -36.99 -35.00
CA ASN A 5 8.95 -37.77 -36.21
C ASN A 5 9.05 -39.29 -35.94
N PRO A 6 7.96 -39.94 -35.48
CA PRO A 6 7.97 -41.36 -35.15
C PRO A 6 8.15 -42.27 -36.37
N VAL A 7 7.94 -41.77 -37.59
CA VAL A 7 8.10 -42.52 -38.85
C VAL A 7 9.57 -42.88 -39.12
N VAL A 8 10.52 -42.21 -38.47
CA VAL A 8 11.96 -42.47 -38.62
C VAL A 8 12.44 -43.66 -37.76
N LEU A 9 11.66 -44.09 -36.76
CA LEU A 9 12.05 -45.17 -35.83
C LEU A 9 12.30 -46.54 -36.51
N PRO A 10 11.53 -46.98 -37.52
CA PRO A 10 11.84 -48.20 -38.27
C PRO A 10 13.22 -48.17 -38.95
N ALA A 11 13.77 -46.99 -39.27
CA ALA A 11 15.11 -46.85 -39.86
C ALA A 11 16.24 -47.27 -38.91
N LEU A 12 15.98 -47.43 -37.61
CA LEU A 12 16.93 -47.98 -36.64
C LEU A 12 17.38 -49.40 -37.02
N SER A 13 16.55 -50.15 -37.76
CA SER A 13 16.91 -51.46 -38.31
C SER A 13 18.13 -51.42 -39.24
N ALA A 14 18.45 -50.27 -39.84
CA ALA A 14 19.64 -50.09 -40.68
C ALA A 14 20.96 -50.17 -39.88
N VAL A 15 20.93 -50.03 -38.55
CA VAL A 15 22.10 -50.23 -37.68
C VAL A 15 22.62 -51.66 -37.76
N PHE A 16 21.78 -52.63 -38.14
CA PHE A 16 22.20 -54.03 -38.33
C PHE A 16 22.89 -54.28 -39.67
N LEU A 17 22.82 -53.35 -40.62
CA LEU A 17 23.38 -53.51 -41.97
C LEU A 17 24.89 -53.79 -41.97
N PRO A 18 25.75 -53.08 -41.19
CA PRO A 18 27.18 -53.38 -41.12
C PRO A 18 27.48 -54.76 -40.53
N VAL A 19 26.67 -55.23 -39.58
CA VAL A 19 26.80 -56.56 -38.95
C VAL A 19 26.46 -57.64 -39.97
N LEU A 20 25.36 -57.45 -40.71
CA LEU A 20 24.91 -58.40 -41.73
C LEU A 20 25.95 -58.53 -42.86
N ILE A 21 26.48 -57.40 -43.33
CA ILE A 21 27.56 -57.37 -44.34
C ILE A 21 28.83 -58.02 -43.79
N HIS A 22 29.18 -57.77 -42.52
CA HIS A 22 30.34 -58.39 -41.89
C HIS A 22 30.21 -59.93 -41.81
N LEU A 23 29.01 -60.43 -41.48
CA LEU A 23 28.75 -61.86 -41.41
C LEU A 23 28.81 -62.52 -42.80
N LEU A 24 28.23 -61.88 -43.81
CA LEU A 24 28.22 -62.34 -45.20
C LEU A 24 29.60 -62.24 -45.88
N SER A 25 30.44 -61.29 -45.47
CA SER A 25 31.80 -61.11 -46.00
C SER A 25 32.83 -62.11 -45.45
N ARG A 26 32.42 -63.08 -44.61
CA ARG A 26 33.29 -64.18 -44.18
C ARG A 26 33.52 -65.19 -45.31
N ARG A 27 34.26 -64.79 -46.34
CA ARG A 27 34.75 -65.73 -47.35
C ARG A 27 35.80 -66.64 -46.71
N LYS A 28 35.64 -67.95 -46.88
CA LYS A 28 36.63 -68.96 -46.50
C LYS A 28 37.93 -68.65 -47.27
N ALA A 29 39.02 -68.37 -46.55
CA ALA A 29 40.32 -68.19 -47.17
C ALA A 29 40.71 -69.47 -47.92
N LYS A 30 41.08 -69.36 -49.20
CA LYS A 30 41.67 -70.47 -49.94
C LYS A 30 43.00 -70.84 -49.30
N ALA A 31 43.12 -72.06 -48.82
CA ALA A 31 44.39 -72.58 -48.32
C ALA A 31 45.35 -72.75 -49.50
N ILE A 32 46.50 -72.09 -49.43
CA ILE A 32 47.62 -72.29 -50.36
C ILE A 32 48.70 -73.01 -49.55
N TYR A 33 49.12 -74.19 -50.03
CA TYR A 33 50.18 -74.96 -49.39
C TYR A 33 51.53 -74.34 -49.75
N PHE A 34 52.26 -73.86 -48.76
CA PHE A 34 53.64 -73.37 -48.90
C PHE A 34 54.57 -74.23 -48.05
N SER A 35 55.71 -74.60 -48.61
CA SER A 35 56.69 -75.47 -47.96
C SER A 35 57.60 -74.63 -47.07
N ASN A 36 57.36 -74.72 -45.74
CA ASN A 36 58.18 -74.30 -44.58
C ASN A 36 57.48 -73.28 -43.65
N ILE A 37 56.74 -73.79 -42.65
CA ILE A 37 55.82 -73.03 -41.77
C ILE A 37 56.29 -72.95 -40.30
N SER A 38 57.49 -73.44 -40.00
CA SER A 38 57.97 -73.58 -38.62
C SER A 38 58.36 -72.23 -37.99
N PHE A 39 58.73 -71.22 -38.79
CA PHE A 39 59.16 -69.91 -38.30
C PHE A 39 58.04 -68.85 -38.24
N LEU A 40 56.88 -69.10 -38.86
CA LEU A 40 55.78 -68.12 -38.95
C LEU A 40 54.69 -68.28 -37.88
N LYS A 41 54.64 -69.44 -37.20
CA LYS A 41 53.60 -69.75 -36.20
C LYS A 41 53.77 -69.00 -34.87
N GLU A 42 54.99 -68.62 -34.50
CA GLU A 42 55.27 -67.90 -33.25
C GLU A 42 54.84 -66.41 -33.31
N ILE A 43 54.94 -65.77 -34.49
CA ILE A 43 54.67 -64.31 -34.67
C ILE A 43 53.18 -63.99 -34.91
N GLN A 44 52.33 -64.99 -35.21
CA GLN A 44 50.94 -64.75 -35.58
C GLN A 44 49.95 -64.61 -34.41
N ARG A 45 50.24 -65.14 -33.21
CA ARG A 45 49.28 -65.09 -32.09
C ARG A 45 49.04 -63.66 -31.58
N ASP A 46 50.08 -62.83 -31.45
CA ASP A 46 49.93 -61.48 -30.90
C ASP A 46 49.38 -60.43 -31.89
N ARG A 47 49.65 -60.58 -33.19
CA ARG A 47 49.07 -59.68 -34.21
C ARG A 47 47.59 -59.95 -34.44
N MET A 48 47.13 -61.19 -34.31
CA MET A 48 45.74 -61.55 -34.56
C MET A 48 44.76 -60.99 -33.52
N HIS A 49 45.15 -60.88 -32.25
CA HIS A 49 44.30 -60.27 -31.22
C HIS A 49 44.06 -58.78 -31.48
N ARG A 50 45.11 -58.02 -31.79
CA ARG A 50 44.99 -56.59 -32.12
C ARG A 50 44.15 -56.34 -33.38
N VAL A 51 44.29 -57.19 -34.40
CA VAL A 51 43.47 -57.08 -35.62
C VAL A 51 42.00 -57.38 -35.35
N ARG A 52 41.68 -58.42 -34.57
CA ARG A 52 40.29 -58.71 -34.18
C ARG A 52 39.66 -57.60 -33.34
N ILE A 53 40.38 -57.08 -32.35
CA ILE A 53 39.89 -55.98 -31.51
C ILE A 53 39.63 -54.74 -32.36
N ARG A 54 40.55 -54.39 -33.26
CA ARG A 54 40.37 -53.24 -34.17
C ARG A 54 39.20 -53.46 -35.12
N GLN A 55 38.98 -54.68 -35.62
CA GLN A 55 37.84 -55.01 -36.48
C GLN A 55 36.50 -54.91 -35.73
N VAL A 56 36.42 -55.42 -34.50
CA VAL A 56 35.22 -55.30 -33.66
C VAL A 56 34.96 -53.84 -33.31
N LEU A 57 35.99 -53.07 -32.95
CA LEU A 57 35.85 -51.64 -32.64
C LEU A 57 35.40 -50.85 -33.87
N LEU A 58 35.96 -51.12 -35.05
CA LEU A 58 35.55 -50.49 -36.31
C LEU A 58 34.10 -50.84 -36.69
N LEU A 59 33.67 -52.07 -36.42
CA LEU A 59 32.27 -52.49 -36.63
C LEU A 59 31.34 -51.73 -35.68
N LEU A 60 31.70 -51.64 -34.40
CA LEU A 60 30.93 -50.94 -33.38
C LEU A 60 30.80 -49.44 -33.70
N ILE A 61 31.90 -48.79 -34.12
CA ILE A 61 31.88 -47.38 -34.55
C ILE A 61 30.96 -47.19 -35.77
N ARG A 62 30.98 -48.09 -36.76
CA ARG A 62 30.07 -48.00 -37.91
C ARG A 62 28.61 -48.11 -37.51
N MET A 63 28.29 -48.99 -36.56
CA MET A 63 26.93 -49.10 -36.01
C MET A 63 26.53 -47.83 -35.24
N LEU A 64 27.43 -47.28 -34.42
CA LEU A 64 27.19 -46.04 -33.68
C LEU A 64 26.95 -44.85 -34.60
N ILE A 65 27.68 -44.72 -35.70
CA ILE A 65 27.47 -43.64 -36.68
C ILE A 65 26.04 -43.69 -37.23
N ILE A 66 25.57 -44.86 -37.68
CA ILE A 66 24.21 -45.03 -38.21
C ILE A 66 23.18 -44.76 -37.10
N PHE A 67 23.42 -45.26 -35.89
CA PHE A 67 22.55 -45.04 -34.73
C PHE A 67 22.39 -43.55 -34.40
N PHE A 68 23.49 -42.80 -34.33
CA PHE A 68 23.45 -41.36 -34.05
C PHE A 68 22.80 -40.56 -35.18
N ILE A 69 23.00 -40.94 -36.44
CA ILE A 69 22.30 -40.31 -37.58
C ILE A 69 20.79 -40.51 -37.43
N VAL A 70 20.33 -41.74 -37.18
CA VAL A 70 18.89 -42.03 -37.02
C VAL A 70 18.30 -41.26 -35.84
N ILE A 71 19.01 -41.19 -34.70
CA ILE A 71 18.57 -40.39 -33.54
C ILE A 71 18.54 -38.89 -33.84
N ALA A 72 19.54 -38.36 -34.54
CA ALA A 72 19.59 -36.95 -34.93
C ALA A 72 18.39 -36.57 -35.81
N PHE A 73 17.97 -37.46 -36.71
CA PHE A 73 16.77 -37.27 -37.53
C PHE A 73 15.46 -37.52 -36.76
N ALA A 74 15.45 -38.46 -35.82
CA ALA A 74 14.29 -38.72 -34.96
C ALA A 74 13.98 -37.54 -34.02
N ARG A 75 14.96 -36.63 -33.81
CA ARG A 75 14.88 -35.44 -32.94
C ARG A 75 14.09 -35.74 -31.66
N PRO A 76 14.63 -36.57 -30.76
CA PRO A 76 13.97 -36.83 -29.49
C PRO A 76 13.82 -35.52 -28.74
N ALA A 77 12.58 -35.13 -28.42
CA ALA A 77 12.34 -33.97 -27.57
C ALA A 77 12.68 -34.37 -26.12
N ILE A 78 13.92 -34.12 -25.72
CA ILE A 78 14.35 -34.23 -24.34
C ILE A 78 13.85 -32.97 -23.63
N ARG A 79 12.63 -33.02 -23.09
CA ARG A 79 12.24 -32.07 -22.03
C ARG A 79 13.20 -32.35 -20.87
N ALA A 80 13.99 -31.36 -20.48
CA ALA A 80 15.03 -31.50 -19.48
C ALA A 80 14.50 -32.21 -18.23
N ALA A 81 14.91 -33.46 -18.04
CA ALA A 81 14.70 -34.24 -16.84
C ALA A 81 15.87 -35.21 -16.70
N LEU A 82 16.99 -34.68 -16.21
CA LEU A 82 17.95 -35.43 -15.42
C LEU A 82 18.14 -34.63 -14.13
N PRO A 83 17.38 -35.00 -13.09
CA PRO A 83 18.00 -35.63 -11.95
C PRO A 83 17.35 -37.00 -11.67
N GLY A 84 18.16 -38.06 -11.73
CA GLY A 84 17.92 -39.33 -11.03
C GLY A 84 16.62 -40.07 -11.34
N ILE A 85 16.55 -40.73 -12.50
CA ILE A 85 15.97 -42.07 -12.72
C ILE A 85 14.91 -42.52 -11.68
N ILE A 86 13.63 -42.38 -12.07
CA ILE A 86 12.39 -42.95 -11.48
C ILE A 86 11.62 -42.04 -10.50
N GLY A 87 10.53 -41.43 -10.99
CA GLY A 87 9.26 -41.33 -10.25
C GLY A 87 8.93 -40.01 -9.53
N GLY A 88 8.25 -39.11 -10.24
CA GLY A 88 7.56 -37.94 -9.68
C GLY A 88 8.10 -36.62 -10.22
N ALA A 89 7.22 -35.71 -10.66
CA ALA A 89 7.63 -34.32 -10.88
C ALA A 89 8.28 -33.81 -9.59
N ALA A 90 9.49 -33.24 -9.69
CA ALA A 90 10.17 -32.68 -8.52
C ALA A 90 9.26 -31.61 -7.90
N ARG A 91 8.98 -31.75 -6.59
CA ARG A 91 8.09 -30.84 -5.86
C ARG A 91 8.62 -29.42 -5.92
N THR A 92 7.71 -28.47 -6.03
CA THR A 92 8.03 -27.06 -6.21
C THR A 92 7.50 -26.24 -5.04
N THR A 93 8.29 -25.29 -4.59
CA THR A 93 7.85 -24.21 -3.70
C THR A 93 7.75 -22.93 -4.49
N ALA A 94 6.53 -22.53 -4.80
CA ALA A 94 6.23 -21.29 -5.50
C ALA A 94 5.89 -20.19 -4.50
N ALA A 95 6.57 -19.05 -4.59
CA ALA A 95 6.19 -17.83 -3.89
C ALA A 95 5.56 -16.84 -4.88
N ILE A 96 4.32 -16.46 -4.64
CA ILE A 96 3.63 -15.37 -5.36
C ILE A 96 3.82 -14.10 -4.55
N LEU A 97 4.68 -13.22 -5.06
CA LEU A 97 4.90 -11.88 -4.56
C LEU A 97 3.98 -10.93 -5.32
N LEU A 98 2.88 -10.53 -4.69
CA LEU A 98 1.79 -9.78 -5.31
C LEU A 98 1.85 -8.31 -4.90
N ASP A 99 2.12 -7.42 -5.84
CA ASP A 99 2.16 -5.99 -5.59
C ASP A 99 0.76 -5.49 -5.23
N ASN A 100 0.64 -4.88 -4.05
CA ASN A 100 -0.58 -4.25 -3.57
C ASN A 100 -0.34 -2.79 -3.18
N SER A 101 0.62 -2.13 -3.82
CA SER A 101 0.84 -0.69 -3.68
C SER A 101 -0.31 0.15 -4.23
N TYR A 102 -0.21 1.46 -4.02
CA TYR A 102 -1.25 2.40 -4.43
C TYR A 102 -1.41 2.49 -5.96
N SER A 103 -0.34 2.33 -6.76
CA SER A 103 -0.40 2.39 -8.22
C SER A 103 -1.22 1.25 -8.81
N MET A 104 -1.23 0.09 -8.14
CA MET A 104 -2.08 -1.04 -8.51
C MET A 104 -3.60 -0.75 -8.42
N SER A 105 -4.00 0.36 -7.81
CA SER A 105 -5.41 0.81 -7.83
C SER A 105 -5.83 1.54 -9.11
N PHE A 106 -4.91 1.76 -10.05
CA PHE A 106 -5.20 2.37 -11.35
C PHE A 106 -6.23 1.55 -12.13
N GLU A 107 -7.26 2.22 -12.64
CA GLU A 107 -8.30 1.61 -13.47
C GLU A 107 -7.90 1.58 -14.94
N THR A 108 -8.06 0.44 -15.61
CA THR A 108 -7.91 0.29 -17.06
C THR A 108 -9.24 -0.06 -17.70
N ASP A 109 -9.32 -0.07 -19.03
CA ASP A 109 -10.53 -0.52 -19.75
C ASP A 109 -10.88 -1.99 -19.46
N ARG A 110 -9.94 -2.79 -18.94
CA ARG A 110 -10.13 -4.19 -18.52
C ARG A 110 -10.44 -4.34 -17.03
N GLY A 111 -10.47 -3.25 -16.27
CA GLY A 111 -10.59 -3.25 -14.81
C GLY A 111 -9.33 -2.73 -14.11
N ALA A 112 -9.35 -2.70 -12.78
CA ALA A 112 -8.23 -2.24 -11.97
C ALA A 112 -7.00 -3.16 -12.11
N LEU A 113 -5.79 -2.60 -12.14
CA LEU A 113 -4.53 -3.37 -12.27
C LEU A 113 -4.41 -4.45 -11.20
N PHE A 114 -4.83 -4.15 -9.97
CA PHE A 114 -4.80 -5.12 -8.87
C PHE A 114 -5.73 -6.33 -9.10
N GLU A 115 -6.87 -6.15 -9.76
CA GLU A 115 -7.76 -7.29 -10.09
C GLU A 115 -7.14 -8.14 -11.21
N LEU A 116 -6.52 -7.51 -12.22
CA LEU A 116 -5.74 -8.22 -13.24
C LEU A 116 -4.55 -8.99 -12.63
N ALA A 117 -3.90 -8.41 -11.61
CA ALA A 117 -2.83 -9.06 -10.86
C ALA A 117 -3.33 -10.29 -10.09
N LYS A 118 -4.53 -10.23 -9.51
CA LYS A 118 -5.18 -11.40 -8.88
C LYS A 118 -5.47 -12.48 -9.90
N GLU A 119 -5.98 -12.14 -11.08
CA GLU A 119 -6.21 -13.11 -12.16
C GLU A 119 -4.90 -13.82 -12.56
N LYS A 120 -3.81 -13.07 -12.71
CA LYS A 120 -2.48 -13.66 -12.95
C LYS A 120 -1.99 -14.55 -11.80
N ALA A 121 -2.25 -14.17 -10.56
CA ALA A 121 -1.95 -15.04 -9.42
C ALA A 121 -2.76 -16.34 -9.48
N MET A 122 -4.02 -16.30 -9.92
CA MET A 122 -4.83 -17.52 -10.12
C MET A 122 -4.27 -18.41 -11.23
N GLU A 123 -3.82 -17.83 -12.35
CA GLU A 123 -3.15 -18.58 -13.42
C GLU A 123 -1.91 -19.33 -12.91
N VAL A 124 -1.10 -18.70 -12.04
CA VAL A 124 0.06 -19.36 -11.42
C VAL A 124 -0.37 -20.51 -10.50
N ILE A 125 -1.45 -20.31 -9.72
CA ILE A 125 -1.99 -21.36 -8.84
C ILE A 125 -2.49 -22.56 -9.62
N ASP A 126 -3.06 -22.37 -10.81
CA ASP A 126 -3.55 -23.43 -11.68
C ASP A 126 -2.43 -24.35 -12.21
N LEU A 127 -1.18 -23.89 -12.18
CA LEU A 127 0.00 -24.68 -12.58
C LEU A 127 0.54 -25.59 -11.45
N LEU A 128 0.09 -25.38 -10.21
CA LEU A 128 0.59 -26.11 -9.04
C LEU A 128 -0.06 -27.49 -8.91
N HIS A 129 0.74 -28.48 -8.55
CA HIS A 129 0.32 -29.85 -8.37
C HIS A 129 0.19 -30.22 -6.90
N GLN A 130 -0.49 -31.34 -6.62
CA GLN A 130 -0.61 -31.86 -5.26
C GLN A 130 0.77 -32.16 -4.67
N GLY A 131 1.04 -31.63 -3.47
CA GLY A 131 2.31 -31.79 -2.78
C GLY A 131 3.33 -30.67 -3.00
N ASP A 132 3.04 -29.72 -3.90
CA ASP A 132 3.78 -28.46 -4.00
C ASP A 132 3.51 -27.57 -2.77
N GLU A 133 4.36 -26.57 -2.55
CA GLU A 133 4.17 -25.55 -1.52
C GLU A 133 3.92 -24.19 -2.19
N LEU A 134 2.96 -23.44 -1.66
CA LEU A 134 2.65 -22.09 -2.10
C LEU A 134 2.88 -21.10 -0.96
N LEU A 135 3.65 -20.05 -1.23
CA LEU A 135 3.72 -18.86 -0.41
C LEU A 135 2.98 -17.72 -1.11
N LEU A 136 2.05 -17.07 -0.42
CA LEU A 136 1.41 -15.83 -0.89
C LEU A 136 1.95 -14.66 -0.06
N VAL A 137 2.53 -13.69 -0.75
CA VAL A 137 3.21 -12.54 -0.13
C VAL A 137 2.71 -11.26 -0.80
N PRO A 138 1.61 -10.64 -0.33
CA PRO A 138 1.26 -9.29 -0.76
C PRO A 138 2.28 -8.27 -0.23
N PHE A 139 2.65 -7.30 -1.05
CA PHE A 139 3.66 -6.32 -0.67
C PHE A 139 3.41 -4.92 -1.23
N SER A 140 3.86 -3.92 -0.47
CA SER A 140 3.97 -2.51 -0.86
C SER A 140 5.40 -2.04 -0.55
N ASP A 141 5.58 -0.97 0.25
CA ASP A 141 6.86 -0.56 0.83
C ASP A 141 7.44 -1.58 1.84
N ARG A 142 6.68 -2.64 2.15
CA ARG A 142 7.02 -3.71 3.08
C ARG A 142 6.10 -4.92 2.88
N VAL A 143 6.52 -6.09 3.36
CA VAL A 143 5.64 -7.25 3.55
C VAL A 143 5.03 -7.18 4.96
N LEU A 144 3.71 -7.05 5.05
CA LEU A 144 2.99 -7.04 6.34
C LEU A 144 2.49 -8.43 6.75
N ASN A 145 1.98 -9.18 5.78
CA ASN A 145 1.42 -10.51 6.00
C ASN A 145 1.93 -11.44 4.90
N TRP A 146 2.10 -12.71 5.24
CA TRP A 146 2.35 -13.77 4.28
C TRP A 146 1.69 -15.05 4.78
N TRP A 147 1.42 -15.96 3.86
CA TRP A 147 0.81 -17.25 4.16
C TRP A 147 1.53 -18.35 3.40
N ARG A 148 1.58 -19.55 3.99
CA ARG A 148 2.19 -20.74 3.40
C ARG A 148 1.19 -21.90 3.45
N TRP A 149 1.01 -22.58 2.32
CA TRP A 149 0.18 -23.77 2.23
C TRP A 149 0.93 -24.90 1.54
N ARG A 150 0.59 -26.13 1.92
CA ARG A 150 0.85 -27.31 1.10
C ARG A 150 -0.34 -27.53 0.18
N VAL A 151 -0.06 -27.60 -1.12
CA VAL A 151 -1.07 -27.68 -2.17
C VAL A 151 -1.82 -29.01 -2.08
N ASN A 152 -3.11 -28.90 -1.81
CA ASN A 152 -4.11 -29.94 -1.86
C ASN A 152 -5.47 -29.32 -2.24
N GLY A 153 -6.49 -30.12 -2.54
CA GLY A 153 -7.78 -29.61 -3.03
C GLY A 153 -8.47 -28.59 -2.10
N ALA A 154 -8.35 -28.75 -0.78
CA ALA A 154 -8.90 -27.80 0.19
C ALA A 154 -8.01 -26.55 0.38
N ALA A 155 -6.69 -26.69 0.26
CA ALA A 155 -5.76 -25.57 0.35
C ALA A 155 -5.91 -24.63 -0.84
N LEU A 156 -6.11 -25.17 -2.06
CA LEU A 156 -6.31 -24.35 -3.25
C LEU A 156 -7.54 -23.43 -3.14
N SER A 157 -8.64 -23.92 -2.56
CA SER A 157 -9.83 -23.08 -2.34
C SER A 157 -9.60 -22.01 -1.28
N GLN A 158 -8.83 -22.31 -0.21
CA GLN A 158 -8.43 -21.32 0.80
C GLN A 158 -7.53 -20.23 0.22
N VAL A 159 -6.55 -20.61 -0.59
CA VAL A 159 -5.63 -19.68 -1.28
C VAL A 159 -6.41 -18.75 -2.19
N ARG A 160 -7.31 -19.30 -3.03
CA ARG A 160 -8.17 -18.48 -3.91
C ARG A 160 -9.01 -17.50 -3.10
N SER A 161 -9.60 -17.95 -1.98
CA SER A 161 -10.34 -17.07 -1.07
C SER A 161 -9.47 -15.99 -0.45
N ALA A 162 -8.21 -16.30 -0.12
CA ALA A 162 -7.26 -15.34 0.44
C ALA A 162 -6.94 -14.23 -0.58
N ILE A 163 -6.62 -14.60 -1.84
CA ILE A 163 -6.32 -13.64 -2.91
C ILE A 163 -7.51 -12.72 -3.20
N LEU A 164 -8.72 -13.28 -3.28
CA LEU A 164 -9.93 -12.49 -3.55
C LEU A 164 -10.20 -11.42 -2.48
N ARG A 165 -9.81 -11.66 -1.22
CA ARG A 165 -9.97 -10.73 -0.10
C ARG A 165 -8.90 -9.64 -0.04
N LEU A 166 -7.78 -9.82 -0.74
CA LEU A 166 -6.73 -8.80 -0.76
C LEU A 166 -7.27 -7.52 -1.39
N ARG A 167 -6.77 -6.38 -0.92
CA ARG A 167 -7.06 -5.05 -1.44
C ARG A 167 -5.76 -4.29 -1.66
N PRO A 168 -5.74 -3.35 -2.63
CA PRO A 168 -4.62 -2.44 -2.76
C PRO A 168 -4.49 -1.60 -1.48
N SER A 169 -3.26 -1.22 -1.18
CA SER A 169 -2.90 -0.39 -0.04
C SER A 169 -2.65 1.05 -0.49
N TYR A 170 -2.67 1.98 0.46
CA TYR A 170 -2.35 3.39 0.21
C TYR A 170 -0.84 3.68 0.34
N ARG A 171 0.01 2.67 0.12
CA ARG A 171 1.47 2.73 0.35
C ARG A 171 2.23 2.68 -0.98
N THR A 172 3.40 3.29 -1.00
CA THR A 172 4.38 3.15 -2.11
C THR A 172 4.89 1.70 -2.22
N THR A 173 5.71 1.40 -3.22
CA THR A 173 6.38 0.11 -3.43
C THR A 173 7.84 0.13 -2.99
N ASP A 174 8.33 -1.01 -2.49
CA ASP A 174 9.77 -1.33 -2.36
C ASP A 174 10.00 -2.79 -2.76
N VAL A 175 10.25 -3.01 -4.06
CA VAL A 175 10.40 -4.35 -4.62
C VAL A 175 11.64 -5.05 -4.05
N ALA A 176 12.72 -4.31 -3.86
CA ALA A 176 14.00 -4.85 -3.39
C ALA A 176 13.84 -5.56 -2.02
N LYS A 177 13.24 -4.87 -1.06
CA LYS A 177 12.98 -5.43 0.27
C LYS A 177 12.00 -6.60 0.23
N ALA A 178 10.95 -6.49 -0.59
CA ALA A 178 9.94 -7.53 -0.69
C ALA A 178 10.51 -8.82 -1.29
N VAL A 179 11.35 -8.71 -2.32
CA VAL A 179 12.09 -9.83 -2.90
C VAL A 179 13.06 -10.42 -1.88
N GLU A 180 13.86 -9.59 -1.19
CA GLU A 180 14.81 -10.07 -0.17
C GLU A 180 14.11 -10.88 0.94
N GLN A 181 13.00 -10.35 1.47
CA GLN A 181 12.19 -11.03 2.49
C GLN A 181 11.63 -12.35 1.96
N THR A 182 11.12 -12.37 0.73
CA THR A 182 10.55 -13.57 0.12
C THR A 182 11.60 -14.63 -0.17
N LEU A 183 12.81 -14.24 -0.59
CA LEU A 183 13.93 -15.16 -0.78
C LEU A 183 14.36 -15.82 0.54
N ARG A 184 14.26 -15.12 1.67
CA ARG A 184 14.51 -15.72 2.99
C ARG A 184 13.46 -16.78 3.33
N LEU A 185 12.19 -16.49 3.05
CA LEU A 185 11.09 -17.46 3.26
C LEU A 185 11.25 -18.69 2.36
N LEU A 186 11.60 -18.51 1.08
CA LEU A 186 11.80 -19.61 0.13
C LEU A 186 12.92 -20.56 0.57
N LYS A 187 14.00 -20.04 1.17
CA LYS A 187 15.13 -20.84 1.67
C LYS A 187 14.78 -21.78 2.84
N GLU A 188 13.64 -21.58 3.50
CA GLU A 188 13.16 -22.48 4.55
C GLU A 188 12.50 -23.75 4.01
N SER A 189 12.24 -23.84 2.70
CA SER A 189 11.57 -25.01 2.11
C SER A 189 12.56 -26.13 1.77
N ASP A 190 12.11 -27.37 1.97
CA ASP A 190 12.87 -28.58 1.67
C ASP A 190 12.71 -29.04 0.19
N ASN A 191 11.88 -28.36 -0.60
CA ASN A 191 11.63 -28.74 -1.99
C ASN A 191 12.82 -28.38 -2.90
N PRO A 192 13.15 -29.25 -3.89
CA PRO A 192 14.30 -29.04 -4.77
C PRO A 192 14.13 -27.85 -5.72
N ASN A 193 12.89 -27.57 -6.16
CA ASN A 193 12.57 -26.47 -7.06
C ASN A 193 11.99 -25.30 -6.27
N LEU A 194 12.63 -24.13 -6.34
CA LEU A 194 12.15 -22.89 -5.72
C LEU A 194 11.86 -21.87 -6.81
N GLU A 195 10.66 -21.29 -6.78
CA GLU A 195 10.19 -20.33 -7.78
C GLU A 195 9.63 -19.09 -7.09
N LEU A 196 9.97 -17.92 -7.62
CA LEU A 196 9.46 -16.62 -7.18
C LEU A 196 8.74 -15.97 -8.37
N TYR A 197 7.44 -15.77 -8.23
CA TYR A 197 6.58 -15.07 -9.19
C TYR A 197 6.32 -13.66 -8.66
N LEU A 198 6.91 -12.64 -9.29
CA LEU A 198 6.68 -11.24 -8.97
C LEU A 198 5.62 -10.68 -9.91
N ILE A 199 4.46 -10.32 -9.36
CA ILE A 199 3.34 -9.72 -10.11
C ILE A 199 3.23 -8.25 -9.72
N THR A 200 3.43 -7.34 -10.66
CA THR A 200 3.54 -5.88 -10.42
C THR A 200 3.29 -5.10 -11.71
N ASP A 201 2.99 -3.81 -11.60
CA ASP A 201 2.86 -2.86 -12.72
C ASP A 201 4.22 -2.35 -13.24
N LEU A 202 5.33 -2.72 -12.58
CA LEU A 202 6.70 -2.26 -12.88
C LEU A 202 6.91 -0.75 -12.75
N GLU A 203 6.12 -0.07 -11.91
CA GLU A 203 6.22 1.38 -11.77
C GLU A 203 7.59 1.81 -11.21
N GLN A 204 8.20 2.83 -11.82
CA GLN A 204 9.62 3.18 -11.62
C GLN A 204 10.00 3.46 -10.15
N ASN A 205 9.07 4.03 -9.38
CA ASN A 205 9.22 4.41 -7.98
C ASN A 205 9.56 3.22 -7.05
N GLY A 206 9.22 1.98 -7.42
CA GLY A 206 9.45 0.78 -6.62
C GLY A 206 10.85 0.15 -6.73
N TRP A 207 11.68 0.61 -7.67
CA TRP A 207 12.90 -0.10 -8.11
C TRP A 207 14.23 0.54 -7.67
N THR A 208 14.20 1.62 -6.90
CA THR A 208 15.40 2.40 -6.53
C THR A 208 16.45 1.63 -5.71
N GLY A 209 16.08 0.49 -5.12
CA GLY A 209 16.96 -0.35 -4.30
C GLY A 209 17.67 -1.49 -5.04
N LEU A 210 17.39 -1.70 -6.33
CA LEU A 210 18.00 -2.76 -7.14
C LEU A 210 19.01 -2.13 -8.10
N LEU A 211 20.30 -2.11 -7.73
CA LEU A 211 21.36 -1.58 -8.60
C LEU A 211 21.76 -2.62 -9.66
N PRO A 212 22.02 -2.21 -10.92
CA PRO A 212 22.60 -3.09 -11.93
C PRO A 212 23.99 -3.55 -11.45
N GLY A 213 24.13 -4.81 -11.05
CA GLY A 213 25.38 -5.37 -10.51
C GLY A 213 25.23 -6.31 -9.32
N ASP A 214 24.08 -6.32 -8.63
CA ASP A 214 23.77 -7.32 -7.58
C ASP A 214 23.47 -8.72 -8.16
N SER A 215 23.50 -8.86 -9.49
CA SER A 215 23.00 -10.01 -10.25
C SER A 215 23.98 -11.16 -10.48
N ASP A 216 25.23 -11.09 -10.03
CA ASP A 216 26.17 -12.21 -10.28
C ASP A 216 25.99 -13.40 -9.33
N LYS A 217 25.15 -13.28 -8.30
CA LYS A 217 24.82 -14.37 -7.36
C LYS A 217 23.39 -14.26 -6.82
N GLY A 218 22.39 -14.34 -7.70
CA GLY A 218 21.10 -14.87 -7.26
C GLY A 218 21.33 -16.23 -6.55
N PRO A 219 20.60 -16.57 -5.47
CA PRO A 219 20.77 -17.87 -4.83
C PRO A 219 20.64 -18.96 -5.90
N ALA A 220 21.65 -19.82 -6.02
CA ALA A 220 21.89 -20.69 -7.18
C ALA A 220 20.79 -21.72 -7.51
N ASN A 221 19.64 -21.65 -6.83
CA ASN A 221 18.53 -22.58 -6.93
C ASN A 221 17.14 -21.91 -6.86
N ILE A 222 17.00 -20.61 -7.17
CA ILE A 222 15.69 -19.93 -7.20
C ILE A 222 15.46 -19.31 -8.59
N ASN A 223 14.37 -19.71 -9.25
CA ASN A 223 13.92 -19.12 -10.50
C ASN A 223 13.03 -17.91 -10.23
N LEU A 224 13.35 -16.74 -10.79
CA LEU A 224 12.55 -15.53 -10.71
C LEU A 224 11.78 -15.31 -12.01
N TYR A 225 10.46 -15.23 -11.92
CA TYR A 225 9.55 -14.88 -13.00
C TYR A 225 8.90 -13.54 -12.70
N VAL A 226 9.08 -12.56 -13.57
CA VAL A 226 8.42 -11.25 -13.47
C VAL A 226 7.23 -11.24 -14.41
N LEU A 227 6.04 -11.02 -13.85
CA LEU A 227 4.75 -11.00 -14.53
C LEU A 227 4.21 -9.56 -14.52
N PRO A 228 4.55 -8.74 -15.54
CA PRO A 228 4.09 -7.37 -15.61
C PRO A 228 2.59 -7.29 -15.85
N ILE A 229 1.92 -6.38 -15.12
CA ILE A 229 0.54 -5.98 -15.39
C ILE A 229 0.57 -4.66 -16.13
N GLU A 230 0.29 -4.71 -17.42
CA GLU A 230 0.34 -3.53 -18.28
C GLU A 230 -0.86 -2.61 -18.02
N GLY A 231 -0.58 -1.40 -17.53
CA GLY A 231 -1.47 -0.25 -17.50
C GLY A 231 -0.80 0.94 -18.18
N GLN A 232 -1.46 1.56 -19.15
CA GLN A 232 -1.01 2.84 -19.68
C GLN A 232 -1.43 3.95 -18.71
N GLN A 233 -0.59 4.22 -17.72
CA GLN A 233 -0.77 5.39 -16.85
C GLN A 233 -0.15 6.62 -17.53
N GLU A 234 -0.88 7.21 -18.47
CA GLU A 234 -0.42 8.41 -19.19
C GLU A 234 -0.80 9.72 -18.47
N GLU A 235 -1.84 9.65 -17.64
CA GLU A 235 -2.41 10.81 -16.96
C GLU A 235 -2.57 10.53 -15.46
N ASN A 236 -1.97 11.41 -14.65
CA ASN A 236 -2.13 11.39 -13.19
C ASN A 236 -2.00 12.81 -12.63
N VAL A 237 -3.01 13.24 -11.87
CA VAL A 237 -3.00 14.48 -11.11
C VAL A 237 -3.34 14.12 -9.67
N SER A 238 -2.55 14.58 -8.72
CA SER A 238 -2.73 14.26 -7.30
C SER A 238 -3.02 15.48 -6.46
N ILE A 239 -3.73 15.27 -5.34
CA ILE A 239 -3.82 16.24 -4.25
C ILE A 239 -2.79 15.88 -3.18
N ASP A 240 -1.62 16.52 -3.24
CA ASP A 240 -0.48 16.18 -2.38
C ASP A 240 -0.71 16.58 -0.92
N ARG A 241 -1.31 17.76 -0.72
CA ARG A 241 -1.41 18.36 0.60
C ARG A 241 -2.60 19.29 0.70
N VAL A 242 -3.28 19.23 1.83
CA VAL A 242 -4.26 20.23 2.26
C VAL A 242 -3.73 20.93 3.51
N ILE A 243 -3.72 22.26 3.47
CA ILE A 243 -3.20 23.13 4.53
C ILE A 243 -4.36 23.93 5.08
N LEU A 244 -4.52 23.87 6.40
CA LEU A 244 -5.48 24.65 7.17
C LEU A 244 -4.72 25.70 8.00
N PRO A 245 -5.17 26.95 8.09
CA PRO A 245 -4.55 27.97 8.91
C PRO A 245 -4.67 27.61 10.40
N ASN A 246 -3.64 27.95 11.18
CA ASN A 246 -3.58 27.69 12.63
C ASN A 246 -4.66 28.46 13.43
N GLN A 247 -5.22 29.53 12.87
CA GLN A 247 -6.41 30.19 13.39
C GLN A 247 -7.56 29.91 12.43
N VAL A 248 -8.54 29.17 12.93
CA VAL A 248 -9.64 28.60 12.13
C VAL A 248 -10.60 29.67 11.60
N LEU A 249 -10.56 30.88 12.15
CA LEU A 249 -11.36 32.02 11.72
C LEU A 249 -10.44 33.25 11.72
N GLU A 250 -10.20 33.82 10.54
CA GLU A 250 -9.69 35.18 10.43
C GLU A 250 -10.74 36.16 10.98
N ALA A 251 -10.37 37.43 11.16
CA ALA A 251 -11.26 38.45 11.72
C ALA A 251 -12.57 38.62 10.93
N ASP A 252 -12.64 38.14 9.69
CA ASP A 252 -13.80 38.14 8.79
C ASP A 252 -14.68 36.87 8.89
N GLY A 253 -14.29 35.87 9.69
CA GLY A 253 -14.99 34.60 9.85
C GLY A 253 -14.85 33.64 8.66
N GLN A 254 -13.93 33.90 7.73
CA GLN A 254 -13.65 33.00 6.61
C GLN A 254 -12.60 31.96 6.99
N LEU A 255 -12.79 30.76 6.45
CA LEU A 255 -11.83 29.68 6.48
C LEU A 255 -11.11 29.61 5.13
N HIS A 256 -9.78 29.74 5.17
CA HIS A 256 -8.93 29.60 3.99
C HIS A 256 -8.37 28.18 3.90
N VAL A 257 -8.96 27.32 3.07
CA VAL A 257 -8.43 25.97 2.83
C VAL A 257 -7.51 26.02 1.62
N LYS A 258 -6.22 25.70 1.80
CA LYS A 258 -5.24 25.67 0.71
C LYS A 258 -4.94 24.24 0.31
N ALA A 259 -4.79 23.98 -0.98
CA ALA A 259 -4.41 22.66 -1.50
C ALA A 259 -3.28 22.78 -2.52
N ASP A 260 -2.31 21.87 -2.43
CA ASP A 260 -1.25 21.69 -3.43
C ASP A 260 -1.67 20.55 -4.37
N ILE A 261 -1.70 20.83 -5.67
CA ILE A 261 -2.12 19.90 -6.71
C ILE A 261 -0.99 19.77 -7.72
N THR A 262 -0.61 18.53 -8.03
CA THR A 262 0.51 18.23 -8.93
C THR A 262 0.04 17.38 -10.09
N ASN A 263 0.36 17.82 -11.32
CA ASN A 263 0.19 17.01 -12.51
C ASN A 263 1.48 16.20 -12.76
N HIS A 264 1.42 14.89 -12.64
CA HIS A 264 2.54 13.96 -12.88
C HIS A 264 2.65 13.52 -14.34
N SER A 265 1.67 13.87 -15.16
CA SER A 265 1.60 13.56 -16.58
C SER A 265 2.61 14.39 -17.38
N ARG A 266 2.93 13.95 -18.60
CA ARG A 266 3.71 14.76 -19.56
C ARG A 266 2.86 15.85 -20.21
N GLY A 267 1.57 15.57 -20.42
CA GLY A 267 0.61 16.49 -21.02
C GLY A 267 0.15 17.60 -20.07
N ALA A 268 -0.34 18.70 -20.64
CA ALA A 268 -1.04 19.73 -19.87
C ALA A 268 -2.50 19.31 -19.64
N VAL A 269 -3.01 19.65 -18.46
CA VAL A 269 -4.40 19.50 -18.07
C VAL A 269 -5.02 20.90 -17.98
N SER A 270 -6.15 21.11 -18.65
CA SER A 270 -6.88 22.38 -18.65
C SER A 270 -8.24 22.22 -18.01
N ASP A 271 -8.74 23.30 -17.40
CA ASP A 271 -10.05 23.35 -16.76
C ASP A 271 -10.28 22.24 -15.72
N LEU A 272 -9.23 21.82 -14.98
CA LEU A 272 -9.35 20.83 -13.92
C LEU A 272 -10.27 21.36 -12.82
N LEU A 273 -11.41 20.72 -12.62
CA LEU A 273 -12.32 21.05 -11.54
C LEU A 273 -11.81 20.47 -10.22
N VAL A 274 -11.48 21.36 -9.30
CA VAL A 274 -11.12 21.01 -7.92
C VAL A 274 -12.24 21.45 -7.00
N SER A 275 -12.80 20.52 -6.25
CA SER A 275 -13.90 20.79 -5.32
C SER A 275 -13.47 20.64 -3.86
N LEU A 276 -14.03 21.50 -3.01
CA LEU A 276 -13.93 21.42 -1.56
C LEU A 276 -15.27 20.97 -1.01
N ASN A 277 -15.27 19.88 -0.25
CA ASN A 277 -16.45 19.39 0.45
C ASN A 277 -16.25 19.49 1.97
N LEU A 278 -17.24 20.02 2.67
CA LEU A 278 -17.31 20.09 4.13
C LEU A 278 -18.59 19.35 4.59
N ASP A 279 -18.41 18.36 5.47
CA ASP A 279 -19.47 17.48 5.99
C ASP A 279 -20.41 16.91 4.92
N GLY A 280 -19.84 16.52 3.78
CA GLY A 280 -20.56 15.92 2.67
C GLY A 280 -21.28 16.92 1.75
N LYS A 281 -21.16 18.23 2.00
CA LYS A 281 -21.67 19.28 1.10
C LYS A 281 -20.53 19.98 0.38
N ARG A 282 -20.74 20.30 -0.90
CA ARG A 282 -19.78 21.09 -1.69
C ARG A 282 -19.77 22.54 -1.17
N ALA A 283 -18.65 22.94 -0.58
CA ALA A 283 -18.43 24.27 -0.01
C ALA A 283 -17.74 25.24 -0.98
N GLY A 284 -17.02 24.72 -1.98
CA GLY A 284 -16.37 25.55 -3.00
C GLY A 284 -15.85 24.72 -4.18
N GLN A 285 -15.54 25.41 -5.27
CA GLN A 285 -14.90 24.83 -6.46
C GLN A 285 -14.00 25.84 -7.15
N VAL A 286 -12.92 25.36 -7.77
CA VAL A 286 -11.94 26.17 -8.52
C VAL A 286 -11.58 25.40 -9.79
N LEU A 287 -11.46 26.10 -10.91
CA LEU A 287 -10.88 25.56 -12.15
C LEU A 287 -9.38 25.87 -12.18
N LEU A 288 -8.58 24.90 -12.59
CA LEU A 288 -7.13 25.00 -12.59
C LEU A 288 -6.53 24.45 -13.88
N ASP A 289 -5.64 25.21 -14.50
CA ASP A 289 -4.77 24.70 -15.57
C ASP A 289 -3.42 24.26 -14.99
N LEU A 290 -2.93 23.07 -15.36
CA LEU A 290 -1.65 22.52 -14.93
C LEU A 290 -0.84 22.06 -16.15
N ARG A 291 0.38 22.57 -16.31
CA ARG A 291 1.35 21.98 -17.25
C ARG A 291 1.82 20.61 -16.73
N GLY A 292 2.35 19.76 -17.61
CA GLY A 292 2.97 18.50 -17.19
C GLY A 292 4.11 18.72 -16.20
N GLY A 293 4.14 17.94 -15.12
CA GLY A 293 5.09 18.09 -14.01
C GLY A 293 4.88 19.33 -13.12
N GLN A 294 3.83 20.12 -13.33
CA GLN A 294 3.61 21.35 -12.57
C GLN A 294 2.85 21.07 -11.28
N THR A 295 3.30 21.70 -10.19
CA THR A 295 2.51 21.87 -8.96
C THR A 295 1.93 23.28 -8.89
N LYS A 296 0.64 23.42 -8.57
CA LYS A 296 0.03 24.70 -8.21
C LYS A 296 -0.69 24.61 -6.87
N ARG A 297 -0.65 25.72 -6.14
CA ARG A 297 -1.43 25.91 -4.91
C ARG A 297 -2.69 26.70 -5.21
N ILE A 298 -3.83 26.16 -4.77
CA ILE A 298 -5.12 26.85 -4.81
C ILE A 298 -5.60 27.19 -3.40
N SER A 299 -6.55 28.12 -3.29
CA SER A 299 -7.17 28.52 -2.03
C SER A 299 -8.70 28.58 -2.19
N PHE A 300 -9.40 27.96 -1.27
CA PHE A 300 -10.84 28.11 -1.10
C PHE A 300 -11.11 29.04 0.07
N ASN A 301 -12.00 30.00 -0.12
CA ASN A 301 -12.47 30.88 0.94
C ASN A 301 -13.93 30.52 1.24
N VAL A 302 -14.18 29.92 2.40
CA VAL A 302 -15.50 29.41 2.78
C VAL A 302 -15.93 29.90 4.14
N ILE A 303 -17.21 30.21 4.30
CA ILE A 303 -17.79 30.57 5.60
C ILE A 303 -18.40 29.29 6.18
N PRO A 304 -17.90 28.78 7.31
CA PRO A 304 -18.45 27.56 7.90
C PRO A 304 -19.90 27.74 8.38
N GLU A 305 -20.78 26.80 8.04
CA GLU A 305 -22.20 26.84 8.43
C GLU A 305 -22.43 26.53 9.93
N LYS A 306 -21.49 25.82 10.56
CA LYS A 306 -21.63 25.31 11.93
C LYS A 306 -20.35 25.41 12.73
N TYR A 307 -20.50 25.43 14.04
CA TYR A 307 -19.40 25.26 14.99
C TYR A 307 -19.15 23.80 15.31
N GLY A 308 -18.01 23.52 15.93
CA GLY A 308 -17.59 22.19 16.35
C GLY A 308 -16.63 21.53 15.35
N ARG A 309 -16.53 20.20 15.42
CA ARG A 309 -15.68 19.43 14.54
C ARG A 309 -16.32 19.35 13.15
N ILE A 310 -15.56 19.78 12.14
CA ILE A 310 -15.91 19.71 10.74
C ILE A 310 -14.95 18.74 10.07
N SER A 311 -15.52 17.81 9.31
CA SER A 311 -14.76 16.93 8.42
C SER A 311 -14.85 17.46 7.00
N GLY A 312 -13.78 17.35 6.24
CA GLY A 312 -13.77 17.80 4.86
C GLY A 312 -12.81 17.03 3.99
N TYR A 313 -12.94 17.22 2.69
CA TYR A 313 -11.98 16.73 1.72
C TYR A 313 -11.90 17.66 0.52
N VAL A 314 -10.73 17.72 -0.08
CA VAL A 314 -10.54 18.28 -1.43
C VAL A 314 -10.57 17.11 -2.40
N GLU A 315 -11.20 17.31 -3.56
CA GLU A 315 -11.40 16.29 -4.57
C GLU A 315 -11.19 16.85 -5.99
N ILE A 316 -10.60 16.02 -6.83
CA ILE A 316 -10.50 16.17 -8.29
C ILE A 316 -11.12 14.95 -8.97
N GLU A 317 -11.68 15.14 -10.15
CA GLU A 317 -12.23 14.05 -10.97
C GLU A 317 -11.61 14.16 -12.37
N TRP A 318 -10.42 13.59 -12.57
CA TRP A 318 -9.68 13.74 -13.82
C TRP A 318 -9.16 12.42 -14.38
N ASP A 319 -8.45 11.64 -13.57
CA ASP A 319 -7.76 10.44 -14.03
C ASP A 319 -8.36 9.14 -13.47
N ARG A 320 -7.73 8.04 -13.87
CA ARG A 320 -8.10 6.67 -13.53
C ARG A 320 -7.44 6.18 -12.23
N LEU A 321 -6.69 7.03 -11.52
CA LEU A 321 -6.14 6.72 -10.20
C LEU A 321 -6.97 7.43 -9.13
N LEU A 322 -8.12 6.86 -8.78
CA LEU A 322 -9.06 7.51 -7.86
C LEU A 322 -8.51 7.69 -6.42
N THR A 323 -7.44 6.99 -6.08
CA THR A 323 -6.88 6.89 -4.73
C THR A 323 -6.20 8.18 -4.25
N ASP A 324 -5.56 8.94 -5.15
CA ASP A 324 -4.90 10.23 -4.85
C ASP A 324 -5.74 11.45 -5.29
N ASN A 325 -6.89 11.20 -5.90
CA ASN A 325 -7.88 12.21 -6.29
C ASN A 325 -8.65 12.83 -5.11
N ARG A 326 -8.51 12.31 -3.89
CA ARG A 326 -9.20 12.83 -2.72
C ARG A 326 -8.31 12.92 -1.48
N ARG A 327 -8.23 14.12 -0.88
CA ARG A 327 -7.46 14.36 0.35
C ARG A 327 -8.35 14.84 1.48
N TYR A 328 -8.48 14.00 2.51
CA TYR A 328 -9.29 14.28 3.70
C TYR A 328 -8.55 15.14 4.72
N PHE A 329 -9.32 15.95 5.45
CA PHE A 329 -8.85 16.76 6.57
C PHE A 329 -9.98 16.92 7.59
N SER A 330 -9.63 17.35 8.80
CA SER A 330 -10.62 17.71 9.82
C SER A 330 -10.08 18.85 10.68
N PHE A 331 -10.98 19.68 11.17
CA PHE A 331 -10.64 20.80 12.03
C PHE A 331 -11.79 21.07 13.01
N TYR A 332 -11.50 21.85 14.04
CA TYR A 332 -12.46 22.21 15.06
C TYR A 332 -12.66 23.72 15.04
N ILE A 333 -13.90 24.15 14.77
CA ILE A 333 -14.29 25.54 14.93
C ILE A 333 -14.82 25.70 16.35
N PRO A 334 -14.17 26.47 17.22
CA PRO A 334 -14.73 26.75 18.53
C PRO A 334 -16.08 27.46 18.37
N GLY A 335 -17.09 27.00 19.12
CA GLY A 335 -18.34 27.75 19.27
C GLY A 335 -18.09 29.13 19.88
N ARG A 336 -18.98 30.09 19.60
CA ARG A 336 -18.94 31.37 20.30
C ARG A 336 -19.20 31.13 21.79
N ILE A 337 -18.29 31.60 22.64
CA ILE A 337 -18.44 31.55 24.09
C ILE A 337 -19.49 32.60 24.48
N LYS A 338 -20.59 32.18 25.11
CA LYS A 338 -21.65 33.07 25.58
C LYS A 338 -21.25 33.67 26.93
N ALA A 339 -20.81 34.93 26.89
CA ALA A 339 -20.44 35.68 28.08
C ALA A 339 -21.62 36.52 28.56
N LEU A 340 -22.10 36.27 29.78
CA LEU A 340 -23.12 37.09 30.42
C LEU A 340 -22.45 38.09 31.36
N LEU A 341 -22.52 39.37 31.02
CA LEU A 341 -21.99 40.44 31.85
C LEU A 341 -23.13 40.98 32.72
N VAL A 342 -22.98 40.86 34.04
CA VAL A 342 -24.00 41.24 35.02
C VAL A 342 -23.48 42.43 35.82
N GLY A 343 -24.08 43.61 35.60
CA GLY A 343 -23.73 44.84 36.33
C GLY A 343 -24.54 45.00 37.60
N GLY A 344 -23.92 45.54 38.65
CA GLY A 344 -24.63 46.03 39.83
C GLY A 344 -25.49 47.26 39.51
N GLN A 345 -24.94 48.17 38.70
CA GLN A 345 -25.53 49.40 38.21
C GLN A 345 -25.37 49.54 36.69
N PRO A 346 -26.16 50.40 36.03
CA PRO A 346 -25.94 50.76 34.64
C PRO A 346 -24.52 51.27 34.40
N GLY A 347 -23.80 50.66 33.44
CA GLY A 347 -22.44 51.05 33.07
C GLY A 347 -21.31 50.26 33.73
N ASP A 348 -21.57 49.46 34.77
CA ASP A 348 -20.52 48.65 35.43
C ASP A 348 -19.86 47.64 34.49
N THR A 349 -20.59 47.16 33.48
CA THR A 349 -20.11 46.19 32.48
C THR A 349 -19.33 46.84 31.34
N TYR A 350 -19.32 48.18 31.23
CA TYR A 350 -18.80 48.89 30.07
C TYR A 350 -17.34 48.55 29.76
N PHE A 351 -16.43 48.74 30.73
CA PHE A 351 -15.00 48.51 30.51
C PHE A 351 -14.68 47.03 30.22
N ILE A 352 -15.42 46.12 30.86
CA ILE A 352 -15.30 44.69 30.63
C ILE A 352 -15.74 44.35 29.20
N ARG A 353 -16.86 44.93 28.74
CA ARG A 353 -17.33 44.75 27.35
C ARG A 353 -16.31 45.25 26.34
N GLN A 354 -15.71 46.43 26.59
CA GLN A 354 -14.67 47.01 25.71
C GLN A 354 -13.40 46.15 25.70
N ALA A 355 -13.00 45.57 26.84
CA ALA A 355 -11.84 44.69 26.91
C ALA A 355 -12.07 43.35 26.20
N ILE A 356 -13.29 42.79 26.32
CA ILE A 356 -13.65 41.50 25.71
C ILE A 356 -13.87 41.62 24.19
N ASN A 357 -14.49 42.72 23.75
CA ASN A 357 -14.85 42.93 22.35
C ASN A 357 -14.51 44.37 21.95
N PRO A 358 -13.20 44.69 21.80
CA PRO A 358 -12.77 46.03 21.46
C PRO A 358 -13.37 46.45 20.11
N PRO A 359 -13.83 47.70 19.97
CA PRO A 359 -14.38 48.20 18.72
C PRO A 359 -13.29 48.20 17.65
N SER A 360 -13.43 47.32 16.66
CA SER A 360 -12.53 47.26 15.51
C SER A 360 -13.08 48.13 14.37
N PRO A 361 -12.24 48.90 13.66
CA PRO A 361 -12.67 49.76 12.54
C PRO A 361 -13.20 48.98 11.33
N SER A 362 -12.81 47.71 11.19
CA SER A 362 -13.46 46.75 10.30
C SER A 362 -14.69 46.18 11.01
N SER A 363 -15.84 46.20 10.33
CA SER A 363 -17.18 45.76 10.75
C SER A 363 -17.29 44.28 11.18
N VAL A 364 -16.48 43.86 12.14
CA VAL A 364 -16.48 42.54 12.74
C VAL A 364 -17.56 42.52 13.81
N LYS A 365 -18.72 41.98 13.43
CA LYS A 365 -19.82 41.67 14.34
C LYS A 365 -19.41 40.51 15.26
N GLU A 366 -18.86 40.90 16.42
CA GLU A 366 -18.62 40.07 17.61
C GLU A 366 -17.51 39.02 17.43
N GLY A 367 -16.44 39.11 18.22
CA GLY A 367 -15.36 38.12 18.25
C GLY A 367 -15.79 36.73 18.76
N LEU A 368 -14.82 35.91 19.21
CA LEU A 368 -15.07 34.57 19.80
C LEU A 368 -16.08 34.59 20.98
N LEU A 369 -16.24 35.74 21.63
CA LEU A 369 -17.14 35.95 22.76
C LEU A 369 -18.40 36.71 22.32
N LYS A 370 -19.56 36.05 22.47
CA LYS A 370 -20.86 36.70 22.34
C LYS A 370 -21.27 37.23 23.71
N CYS A 371 -21.16 38.54 23.92
CA CYS A 371 -21.55 39.14 25.19
C CYS A 371 -23.02 39.57 25.19
N ARG A 372 -23.70 39.31 26.30
CA ARG A 372 -24.97 39.93 26.65
C ARG A 372 -24.82 40.66 27.98
N GLU A 373 -25.20 41.93 28.00
CA GLU A 373 -25.16 42.78 29.20
C GLU A 373 -26.55 42.81 29.83
N ILE A 374 -26.62 42.59 31.13
CA ILE A 374 -27.85 42.67 31.93
C ILE A 374 -27.56 43.32 33.28
N GLY A 375 -28.57 43.95 33.88
CA GLY A 375 -28.52 44.34 35.29
C GLY A 375 -28.73 43.14 36.21
N ILE A 376 -28.26 43.23 37.46
CA ILE A 376 -28.47 42.15 38.45
C ILE A 376 -29.95 41.82 38.69
N GLN A 377 -30.84 42.79 38.52
CA GLN A 377 -32.29 42.60 38.67
C GLN A 377 -32.90 41.77 37.53
N GLU A 378 -32.24 41.73 36.37
CA GLU A 378 -32.66 40.97 35.17
C GLU A 378 -32.00 39.59 35.10
N LEU A 379 -31.15 39.24 36.07
CA LEU A 379 -30.56 37.93 36.16
C LEU A 379 -31.67 36.91 36.44
N THR A 380 -31.89 36.00 35.50
CA THR A 380 -32.89 34.93 35.56
C THR A 380 -32.21 33.55 35.53
N PRO A 381 -32.87 32.46 35.99
CA PRO A 381 -32.33 31.12 35.85
C PRO A 381 -31.97 30.75 34.40
N ALA A 382 -32.83 31.11 33.44
CA ALA A 382 -32.59 30.89 32.02
C ALA A 382 -31.37 31.67 31.49
N ALA A 383 -31.12 32.87 32.01
CA ALA A 383 -29.91 33.63 31.69
C ALA A 383 -28.66 32.88 32.13
N VAL A 384 -28.62 32.38 33.37
CA VAL A 384 -27.49 31.63 33.93
C VAL A 384 -27.23 30.34 33.16
N GLU A 385 -28.29 29.63 32.79
CA GLU A 385 -28.20 28.35 32.08
C GLU A 385 -27.79 28.50 30.60
N ASN A 386 -28.14 29.60 29.94
CA ASN A 386 -27.75 29.88 28.56
C ASN A 386 -26.39 30.60 28.42
N SER A 387 -25.58 30.59 29.48
CA SER A 387 -24.26 31.22 29.52
C SER A 387 -23.15 30.18 29.67
N ASP A 388 -22.00 30.41 29.06
CA ASP A 388 -20.78 29.62 29.24
C ASP A 388 -19.84 30.25 30.28
N VAL A 389 -19.87 31.59 30.36
CA VAL A 389 -19.14 32.38 31.34
C VAL A 389 -20.06 33.47 31.88
N ILE A 390 -20.07 33.65 33.19
CA ILE A 390 -20.74 34.78 33.85
C ILE A 390 -19.67 35.71 34.41
N VAL A 391 -19.82 37.01 34.18
CA VAL A 391 -18.99 38.05 34.76
C VAL A 391 -19.84 38.92 35.67
N LEU A 392 -19.55 38.92 36.97
CA LEU A 392 -20.17 39.83 37.92
C LEU A 392 -19.33 41.10 38.00
N ALA A 393 -19.90 42.23 37.60
CA ALA A 393 -19.25 43.53 37.60
C ALA A 393 -19.86 44.40 38.70
N ASN A 394 -19.11 44.62 39.78
CA ASN A 394 -19.50 45.51 40.88
C ASN A 394 -20.90 45.18 41.47
N VAL A 395 -21.27 43.89 41.52
CA VAL A 395 -22.58 43.45 41.99
C VAL A 395 -22.65 43.49 43.53
N PRO A 396 -23.53 44.30 44.15
CA PRO A 396 -23.53 44.52 45.60
C PRO A 396 -23.79 43.25 46.42
N ARG A 397 -24.85 42.53 46.04
CA ARG A 397 -25.30 41.30 46.69
C ARG A 397 -26.06 40.42 45.71
N LEU A 398 -26.19 39.14 46.04
CA LEU A 398 -27.01 38.17 45.31
C LEU A 398 -28.12 37.64 46.23
N SER A 399 -29.27 37.32 45.66
CA SER A 399 -30.28 36.54 46.38
C SER A 399 -29.79 35.11 46.61
N ASN A 400 -30.41 34.39 47.56
CA ASN A 400 -30.07 32.98 47.82
C ASN A 400 -30.22 32.11 46.56
N TRP A 401 -31.28 32.32 45.78
CA TRP A 401 -31.51 31.55 44.55
C TRP A 401 -30.46 31.88 43.47
N GLN A 402 -30.03 33.14 43.35
CA GLN A 402 -28.98 33.53 42.39
C GLN A 402 -27.65 32.89 42.77
N LEU A 403 -27.33 32.89 44.07
CA LEU A 403 -26.11 32.28 44.60
C LEU A 403 -26.09 30.76 44.37
N GLU A 404 -27.21 30.07 44.59
CA GLU A 404 -27.34 28.63 44.29
C GLU A 404 -27.14 28.33 42.80
N ARG A 405 -27.77 29.12 41.92
CA ARG A 405 -27.62 28.94 40.47
C ARG A 405 -26.20 29.23 39.99
N LEU A 406 -25.52 30.22 40.56
CA LEU A 406 -24.10 30.49 40.25
C LEU A 406 -23.18 29.38 40.76
N GLN A 407 -23.44 28.83 41.94
CA GLN A 407 -22.69 27.68 42.44
C GLN A 407 -22.85 26.48 41.50
N GLU A 408 -24.09 26.12 41.13
CA GLU A 408 -24.36 25.05 40.17
C GLU A 408 -23.68 25.28 38.81
N HIS A 409 -23.64 26.52 38.34
CA HIS A 409 -22.95 26.90 37.12
C HIS A 409 -21.45 26.59 37.18
N VAL A 410 -20.78 26.99 38.27
CA VAL A 410 -19.35 26.70 38.49
C VAL A 410 -19.10 25.21 38.68
N VAL A 411 -19.93 24.50 39.45
CA VAL A 411 -19.82 23.05 39.67
C VAL A 411 -19.96 22.26 38.36
N LYS A 412 -20.76 22.75 37.40
CA LYS A 412 -20.86 22.20 36.02
C LYS A 412 -19.62 22.48 35.15
N GLY A 413 -18.57 23.10 35.69
CA GLY A 413 -17.32 23.41 34.98
C GLY A 413 -17.40 24.66 34.09
N ARG A 414 -18.41 25.51 34.28
CA ARG A 414 -18.56 26.77 33.53
C ARG A 414 -17.87 27.94 34.24
N GLY A 415 -17.54 28.98 33.47
CA GLY A 415 -16.70 30.06 33.96
C GLY A 415 -17.45 31.08 34.82
N LEU A 416 -16.83 31.52 35.90
CA LEU A 416 -17.29 32.67 36.68
C LEU A 416 -16.11 33.62 36.89
N LEU A 417 -16.29 34.88 36.48
CA LEU A 417 -15.37 35.96 36.77
C LEU A 417 -16.07 36.96 37.69
N ILE A 418 -15.38 37.37 38.75
CA ILE A 418 -15.90 38.35 39.70
C ILE A 418 -14.97 39.55 39.69
N CYS A 419 -15.49 40.67 39.20
CA CYS A 419 -14.84 41.97 39.26
C CYS A 419 -15.44 42.75 40.41
N LEU A 420 -14.71 42.78 41.54
CA LEU A 420 -15.10 43.52 42.72
C LEU A 420 -15.04 45.04 42.44
N GLY A 421 -15.91 45.79 43.10
CA GLY A 421 -15.98 47.24 42.97
C GLY A 421 -16.51 47.89 44.25
N ARG A 422 -16.69 49.21 44.21
CA ARG A 422 -17.04 50.03 45.38
C ARG A 422 -18.39 49.69 46.03
N ASP A 423 -19.32 49.11 45.25
CA ASP A 423 -20.68 48.87 45.70
C ASP A 423 -20.87 47.45 46.25
N VAL A 424 -19.79 46.64 46.28
CA VAL A 424 -19.80 45.26 46.79
C VAL A 424 -19.93 45.22 48.31
N ASP A 425 -20.85 44.39 48.82
CA ASP A 425 -20.90 44.02 50.24
C ASP A 425 -19.81 42.95 50.54
N ALA A 426 -18.65 43.41 51.01
CA ALA A 426 -17.53 42.54 51.36
C ALA A 426 -17.91 41.46 52.40
N GLY A 427 -18.83 41.78 53.33
CA GLY A 427 -19.30 40.85 54.35
C GLY A 427 -20.10 39.70 53.75
N PHE A 428 -21.01 39.99 52.81
CA PHE A 428 -21.74 38.97 52.05
C PHE A 428 -20.81 38.09 51.21
N TYR A 429 -19.85 38.71 50.49
CA TYR A 429 -18.94 37.95 49.64
C TYR A 429 -18.07 36.98 50.45
N ASN A 430 -17.49 37.44 51.56
CA ASN A 430 -16.64 36.63 52.42
C ASN A 430 -17.39 35.54 53.19
N ARG A 431 -18.62 35.82 53.66
CA ARG A 431 -19.37 34.88 54.52
C ARG A 431 -20.33 33.96 53.76
N SER A 432 -20.75 34.35 52.56
CA SER A 432 -21.80 33.64 51.83
C SER A 432 -21.35 33.22 50.44
N LEU A 433 -20.82 34.14 49.61
CA LEU A 433 -20.51 33.83 48.22
C LEU A 433 -19.26 32.95 48.07
N PHE A 434 -18.10 33.41 48.51
CA PHE A 434 -16.84 32.69 48.31
C PHE A 434 -16.83 31.31 48.98
N PRO A 435 -17.32 31.14 50.22
CA PRO A 435 -17.39 29.80 50.83
C PRO A 435 -18.25 28.82 50.02
N LYS A 436 -19.30 29.33 49.35
CA LYS A 436 -20.24 28.50 48.59
C LYS A 436 -19.71 28.16 47.18
N ILE A 437 -18.84 28.99 46.60
CA ILE A 437 -18.26 28.79 45.27
C ILE A 437 -16.91 28.07 45.32
N LEU A 438 -16.05 28.44 46.28
CA LEU A 438 -14.68 27.92 46.41
C LEU A 438 -14.56 26.76 47.42
N GLY A 439 -15.61 26.52 48.22
CA GLY A 439 -15.52 25.69 49.43
C GLY A 439 -14.96 26.47 50.63
N SER A 440 -15.03 25.89 51.83
CA SER A 440 -14.33 26.40 53.03
C SER A 440 -12.81 26.21 52.85
N THR A 441 -11.90 27.17 52.65
CA THR A 441 -11.60 28.55 53.16
C THR A 441 -10.36 29.09 52.39
N PRO A 442 -9.80 30.33 52.58
CA PRO A 442 -10.09 31.37 53.58
C PRO A 442 -10.47 32.76 53.04
N SER A 443 -10.92 33.57 54.00
CA SER A 443 -11.30 34.99 53.96
C SER A 443 -10.32 35.92 53.24
N ILE A 444 -10.86 36.84 52.43
CA ILE A 444 -10.12 38.02 51.96
C ILE A 444 -9.97 38.98 53.14
N ALA A 445 -8.74 39.22 53.57
CA ALA A 445 -8.40 40.20 54.59
C ALA A 445 -8.77 41.60 54.12
N HIS A 446 -9.44 42.36 55.00
CA HIS A 446 -9.77 43.76 54.79
C HIS A 446 -8.49 44.60 54.62
N SER A 447 -8.47 45.48 53.60
CA SER A 447 -7.64 46.69 53.56
C SER A 447 -8.53 47.90 53.73
#